data_AF-A0A8R7UJS9-F1
#
_entry.id   AF-A0A8R7UJS9-F1
#
_cell.length_a   1.000
_cell.length_b   1.000
_cell.length_c   1.000
_cell.angle_alpha   90.00
_cell.angle_beta   90.00
_cell.angle_gamma   90.00
#
_symmetry.space_group_name_H-M   'P 1'
#
loop_
_entity.id
_entity.type
_entity.pdbx_description
1 polymer ?
#
loop_
_entity_poly.entity_id
_entity_poly.type
_entity_poly.pdbx_seq_one_letter_code
_entity_poly.pdbx_strand_id
1 'polypeptide(L)'
;MRSLGPDNWKIAAALMSRHIGGAVNYVAVAEALQVTPSVLAAGLAADNVICALYFTTLFALAAKIPAEETVHSKEGVNASGEPTPAAGGGDRLPVLESTTALAMSFAICRAGKHMTALLGVQGGSLPCITAIAVALATLFPSHVGKLAPAGEAMAVILMQVFFAVVGANGSIRDVIWKRIL
;
A
#
# COMPACT_ATOMS: atom_id res chain seq x y z
N MET A 1 -9.80 4.59 23.56
CA MET A 1 -9.46 3.21 23.12
C MET A 1 -9.65 2.21 24.27
N ARG A 2 -10.88 2.08 24.82
CA ARG A 2 -11.21 1.04 25.81
C ARG A 2 -12.06 -0.10 25.21
N SER A 3 -12.64 0.09 24.02
CA SER A 3 -13.60 -0.85 23.42
C SER A 3 -12.97 -1.96 22.55
N LEU A 4 -11.65 -1.96 22.35
CA LEU A 4 -10.93 -2.95 21.54
C LEU A 4 -10.31 -4.08 22.42
N GLY A 5 -10.46 -4.02 23.75
CA GLY A 5 -9.93 -5.03 24.69
C GLY A 5 -8.53 -4.73 25.28
N PRO A 6 -7.81 -5.74 25.80
CA PRO A 6 -6.45 -5.60 26.35
C PRO A 6 -5.35 -5.33 25.30
N ASP A 7 -5.63 -5.63 24.03
CA ASP A 7 -4.67 -5.56 22.91
C ASP A 7 -4.65 -4.21 22.17
N ASN A 8 -5.32 -3.18 22.71
CA ASN A 8 -5.49 -1.88 22.03
C ASN A 8 -4.17 -1.17 21.75
N TRP A 9 -3.22 -1.35 22.66
CA TRP A 9 -1.88 -0.78 22.52
C TRP A 9 -1.14 -1.40 21.33
N LYS A 10 -1.42 -2.65 20.94
CA LYS A 10 -0.81 -3.30 19.78
C LYS A 10 -1.27 -2.66 18.48
N ILE A 11 -2.57 -2.36 18.38
CA ILE A 11 -3.15 -1.65 17.24
C ILE A 11 -2.66 -0.20 17.17
N ALA A 12 -2.57 0.46 18.32
CA ALA A 12 -2.01 1.82 18.38
C ALA A 12 -0.54 1.84 17.92
N ALA A 13 0.28 0.89 18.37
CA ALA A 13 1.67 0.76 17.93
C ALA A 13 1.78 0.48 16.43
N ALA A 14 0.95 -0.43 15.90
CA ALA A 14 0.89 -0.70 14.47
C ALA A 14 0.46 0.53 13.67
N LEU A 15 -0.58 1.26 14.09
CA LEU A 15 -1.03 2.51 13.45
C LEU A 15 0.03 3.61 13.53
N MET A 16 0.79 3.72 14.60
CA MET A 16 1.91 4.68 14.65
C MET A 16 3.02 4.30 13.66
N SER A 17 3.33 3.00 13.53
CA SER A 17 4.33 2.53 12.56
C SER A 17 3.93 2.79 11.11
N ARG A 18 2.62 2.81 10.81
CA ARG A 18 2.04 3.18 9.51
C ARG A 18 2.56 4.54 9.02
N HIS A 19 2.70 5.52 9.90
CA HIS A 19 3.11 6.88 9.51
C HIS A 19 4.59 6.98 9.11
N ILE A 20 5.42 5.99 9.48
CA ILE A 20 6.83 5.93 9.08
C ILE A 20 7.00 5.17 7.76
N GLY A 21 6.32 4.02 7.61
CA GLY A 21 6.57 3.09 6.50
C GLY A 21 5.33 2.63 5.72
N GLY A 22 4.20 3.30 5.90
CA GLY A 22 2.95 3.01 5.21
C GLY A 22 2.30 1.68 5.62
N ALA A 23 1.46 1.16 4.73
CA ALA A 23 0.62 -0.02 4.97
C ALA A 23 1.41 -1.27 5.34
N VAL A 24 2.52 -1.48 4.66
CA VAL A 24 3.34 -2.67 4.83
C VAL A 24 4.00 -2.67 6.21
N ASN A 25 4.40 -1.50 6.72
CA ASN A 25 4.97 -1.39 8.07
C ASN A 25 3.92 -1.67 9.16
N TYR A 26 2.69 -1.17 8.96
CA TYR A 26 1.56 -1.53 9.82
C TYR A 26 1.36 -3.04 9.91
N VAL A 27 1.35 -3.74 8.77
CA VAL A 27 1.16 -5.19 8.72
C VAL A 27 2.33 -5.90 9.41
N ALA A 28 3.58 -5.48 9.17
CA ALA A 28 4.76 -6.08 9.79
C ALA A 28 4.73 -5.97 11.33
N VAL A 29 4.41 -4.79 11.86
CA VAL A 29 4.31 -4.57 13.31
C VAL A 29 3.11 -5.31 13.90
N ALA A 30 1.98 -5.36 13.19
CA ALA A 30 0.81 -6.12 13.62
C ALA A 30 1.10 -7.64 13.68
N GLU A 31 1.81 -8.19 12.69
CA GLU A 31 2.27 -9.59 12.71
C GLU A 31 3.25 -9.85 13.86
N ALA A 32 4.20 -8.94 14.11
CA ALA A 32 5.17 -9.05 15.20
C ALA A 32 4.50 -9.03 16.58
N LEU A 33 3.45 -8.22 16.75
CA LEU A 33 2.65 -8.13 17.97
C LEU A 33 1.56 -9.22 18.07
N GLN A 34 1.50 -10.13 17.09
CA GLN A 34 0.51 -11.20 16.99
C GLN A 34 -0.95 -10.71 17.01
N VAL A 35 -1.21 -9.60 16.34
CA VAL A 35 -2.58 -9.11 16.12
C VAL A 35 -3.34 -10.09 15.23
N THR A 36 -4.60 -10.35 15.55
CA THR A 36 -5.42 -11.24 14.73
C THR A 36 -5.69 -10.63 13.35
N PRO A 37 -5.76 -11.44 12.27
CA PRO A 37 -5.96 -10.93 10.91
C PRO A 37 -7.22 -10.08 10.73
N SER A 38 -8.29 -10.39 11.47
CA SER A 38 -9.53 -9.62 11.44
C SER A 38 -9.35 -8.20 11.99
N VAL A 39 -8.61 -8.05 13.08
CA VAL A 39 -8.34 -6.73 13.70
C VAL A 39 -7.33 -5.95 12.87
N LEU A 40 -6.34 -6.63 12.29
CA LEU A 40 -5.39 -6.05 11.33
C LEU A 40 -6.13 -5.46 10.12
N ALA A 41 -7.04 -6.22 9.50
CA ALA A 41 -7.83 -5.76 8.38
C ALA A 41 -8.77 -4.60 8.77
N ALA A 42 -9.42 -4.69 9.93
CA ALA A 42 -10.28 -3.63 10.45
C ALA A 42 -9.49 -2.34 10.72
N GLY A 43 -8.26 -2.44 11.24
CA GLY A 43 -7.40 -1.29 11.47
C GLY A 43 -6.97 -0.59 10.18
N LEU A 44 -6.60 -1.35 9.14
CA LEU A 44 -6.33 -0.80 7.81
C LEU A 44 -7.56 -0.13 7.18
N ALA A 45 -8.73 -0.75 7.32
CA ALA A 45 -9.97 -0.18 6.81
C ALA A 45 -10.32 1.12 7.53
N ALA A 46 -10.22 1.14 8.87
CA ALA A 46 -10.50 2.33 9.67
C ALA A 46 -9.53 3.49 9.35
N ASP A 47 -8.24 3.21 9.19
CA ASP A 47 -7.22 4.19 8.80
C ASP A 47 -7.58 4.87 7.47
N ASN A 48 -7.88 4.06 6.44
CA ASN A 48 -8.25 4.57 5.12
C ASN A 48 -9.56 5.37 5.12
N VAL A 49 -10.56 4.96 5.92
CA VAL A 49 -11.82 5.72 6.08
C VAL A 49 -11.56 7.08 6.74
N ILE A 50 -10.74 7.13 7.79
CA ILE A 50 -10.40 8.40 8.46
C ILE A 50 -9.63 9.31 7.50
N CYS A 51 -8.66 8.77 6.75
CA CYS A 51 -7.95 9.53 5.71
C CYS A 51 -8.91 10.10 4.65
N ALA A 52 -9.86 9.29 4.17
CA ALA A 52 -10.85 9.75 3.20
C ALA A 52 -11.73 10.88 3.75
N LEU A 53 -12.21 10.76 4.98
CA LEU A 53 -12.99 11.82 5.64
C LEU A 53 -12.17 13.09 5.83
N TYR A 54 -10.91 12.95 6.25
CA TYR A 54 -9.99 14.07 6.44
C TYR A 54 -9.78 14.85 5.15
N PHE A 55 -9.38 14.18 4.06
CA PHE A 55 -9.14 14.84 2.77
C PHE A 55 -10.42 15.38 2.16
N THR A 56 -11.54 14.67 2.27
CA THR A 56 -12.85 15.19 1.82
C THR A 56 -13.21 16.48 2.54
N THR A 57 -13.00 16.53 3.86
CA THR A 57 -13.26 17.73 4.67
C THR A 57 -12.30 18.86 4.29
N LEU A 58 -11.01 18.56 4.15
CA LEU A 58 -10.03 19.55 3.69
C LEU A 58 -10.40 20.13 2.34
N PHE A 59 -10.78 19.31 1.35
CA PHE A 59 -11.20 19.80 0.04
C PHE A 59 -12.50 20.60 0.09
N ALA A 60 -13.47 20.17 0.91
CA ALA A 60 -14.70 20.93 1.12
C ALA A 60 -14.45 22.30 1.78
N LEU A 61 -13.47 22.39 2.69
CA LEU A 61 -13.05 23.65 3.31
C LEU A 61 -12.24 24.52 2.34
N ALA A 62 -11.30 23.91 1.59
CA ALA A 62 -10.47 24.59 0.61
C ALA A 62 -11.26 25.10 -0.61
N ALA A 63 -12.40 24.49 -0.95
CA ALA A 63 -13.29 24.96 -2.01
C ALA A 63 -13.82 26.38 -1.81
N LYS A 64 -13.72 26.93 -0.59
CA LYS A 64 -14.11 28.32 -0.26
C LYS A 64 -12.95 29.32 -0.30
N ILE A 65 -11.73 28.86 -0.55
CA ILE A 65 -10.55 29.71 -0.69
C ILE A 65 -10.37 29.98 -2.19
N PRO A 66 -10.35 31.25 -2.64
CA PRO A 66 -10.04 31.57 -4.03
C PRO A 66 -8.70 30.96 -4.41
N ALA A 67 -8.63 30.27 -5.55
CA ALA A 67 -7.35 29.77 -6.05
C ALA A 67 -6.41 30.97 -6.24
N GLU A 68 -5.27 31.00 -5.55
CA GLU A 68 -4.19 31.89 -5.95
C GLU A 68 -3.81 31.54 -7.39
N GLU A 69 -3.83 32.53 -8.27
CA GLU A 69 -3.25 32.41 -9.60
C GLU A 69 -1.74 32.27 -9.46
N THR A 70 -1.27 31.07 -9.12
CA THR A 70 0.13 30.73 -9.31
C THR A 70 0.35 30.68 -10.81
N VAL A 71 1.03 31.70 -11.34
CA VAL A 71 1.68 31.68 -12.66
C VAL A 71 2.78 30.61 -12.60
N HIS A 72 2.37 29.35 -12.67
CA HIS A 72 3.29 28.27 -13.00
C HIS A 72 3.43 28.25 -14.51
N SER A 73 4.57 28.78 -14.97
CA SER A 73 5.12 28.49 -16.28
C SER A 73 4.98 26.99 -16.54
N LYS A 74 4.45 26.65 -17.72
CA LYS A 74 4.31 25.28 -18.21
C LYS A 74 5.66 24.58 -18.21
N GLU A 75 5.97 23.90 -17.12
CA GLU A 75 6.86 22.75 -17.10
C GLU A 75 6.18 21.63 -16.32
N GLY A 76 5.50 20.76 -17.07
CA GLY A 76 5.45 19.34 -16.74
C GLY A 76 4.47 18.84 -15.67
N VAL A 77 3.38 19.51 -15.34
CA VAL A 77 2.38 18.95 -14.40
C VAL A 77 0.96 19.09 -14.94
N ASN A 78 0.33 17.95 -15.28
CA ASN A 78 -1.10 17.87 -15.54
C ASN A 78 -1.86 17.77 -14.20
N ALA A 79 -3.06 18.39 -14.15
CA ALA A 79 -3.94 18.52 -12.99
C ALA A 79 -4.70 17.23 -12.61
N SER A 80 -3.96 16.13 -12.57
CA SER A 80 -4.36 14.82 -12.07
C SER A 80 -3.03 14.16 -11.76
N GLY A 81 -2.71 13.95 -10.47
CA GLY A 81 -1.45 13.39 -10.00
C GLY A 81 -1.24 11.93 -10.40
N GLU A 82 -1.44 11.61 -11.67
CA GLU A 82 -1.11 10.35 -12.30
C GLU A 82 0.23 10.53 -13.04
N PRO A 83 1.12 9.51 -12.98
CA PRO A 83 2.23 9.44 -13.91
C PRO A 83 1.66 9.48 -15.32
N THR A 84 2.14 10.39 -16.15
CA THR A 84 1.87 10.37 -17.58
C THR A 84 2.43 9.04 -18.08
N PRO A 85 1.61 8.11 -18.64
CA PRO A 85 2.18 6.95 -19.28
C PRO A 85 3.00 7.49 -20.45
N ALA A 86 4.31 7.30 -20.40
CA ALA A 86 5.17 7.56 -21.53
C ALA A 86 4.61 6.75 -22.70
N ALA A 87 3.96 7.45 -23.63
CA ALA A 87 3.54 6.90 -24.89
C ALA A 87 4.83 6.53 -25.64
N GLY A 88 5.23 5.27 -25.52
CA GLY A 88 6.47 4.76 -26.10
C GLY A 88 6.34 3.27 -26.40
N GLY A 89 5.98 2.97 -27.65
CA GLY A 89 6.27 1.69 -28.29
C GLY A 89 5.16 0.66 -28.17
N GLY A 90 4.37 0.54 -29.24
CA GLY A 90 3.65 -0.70 -29.50
C GLY A 90 4.64 -1.82 -29.75
N ASP A 91 4.82 -2.68 -28.77
CA ASP A 91 5.05 -4.10 -28.99
C ASP A 91 4.43 -4.87 -27.82
N ARG A 92 3.94 -6.07 -28.12
CA ARG A 92 3.07 -6.93 -27.32
C ARG A 92 3.15 -6.71 -25.80
N LEU A 93 1.99 -6.51 -25.14
CA LEU A 93 1.84 -6.69 -23.69
C LEU A 93 2.67 -7.91 -23.29
N PRO A 94 3.76 -7.75 -22.52
CA PRO A 94 4.71 -8.82 -22.38
C PRO A 94 4.16 -9.73 -21.28
N VAL A 95 3.10 -10.47 -21.61
CA VAL A 95 2.43 -11.45 -20.72
C VAL A 95 3.47 -12.41 -20.16
N LEU A 96 4.49 -12.75 -20.96
CA LEU A 96 5.64 -13.54 -20.55
C LEU A 96 6.50 -12.83 -19.50
N GLU A 97 6.77 -11.54 -19.66
CA GLU A 97 7.54 -10.74 -18.67
C GLU A 97 6.73 -10.48 -17.40
N SER A 98 5.42 -10.24 -17.50
CA SER A 98 4.53 -10.15 -16.33
C SER A 98 4.47 -11.48 -15.56
N THR A 99 4.42 -12.61 -16.26
CA THR A 99 4.42 -13.95 -15.63
C THR A 99 5.76 -14.24 -14.96
N THR A 100 6.88 -13.89 -15.60
CA THR A 100 8.22 -14.08 -15.00
C THR A 100 8.45 -13.12 -13.83
N ALA A 101 7.98 -11.87 -13.89
CA ALA A 101 7.99 -10.93 -12.77
C ALA A 101 7.18 -11.46 -11.58
N LEU A 102 6.00 -12.03 -11.83
CA LEU A 102 5.17 -12.62 -10.78
C LEU A 102 5.83 -13.88 -10.18
N ALA A 103 6.40 -14.75 -11.01
CA ALA A 103 7.14 -15.93 -10.56
C ALA A 103 8.37 -15.55 -9.70
N MET A 104 9.12 -14.53 -10.13
CA MET A 104 10.25 -13.97 -9.37
C MET A 104 9.79 -13.40 -8.03
N SER A 105 8.67 -12.67 -8.00
CA SER A 105 8.07 -12.17 -6.75
C SER A 105 7.69 -13.31 -5.81
N PHE A 106 7.03 -14.38 -6.31
CA PHE A 106 6.73 -15.56 -5.49
C PHE A 106 7.97 -16.27 -4.97
N ALA A 107 9.02 -16.38 -5.79
CA ALA A 107 10.30 -16.96 -5.37
C ALA A 107 10.94 -16.14 -4.23
N ILE A 108 10.96 -14.81 -4.35
CA ILE A 108 11.46 -13.91 -3.30
C ILE A 108 10.62 -14.04 -2.02
N CYS A 109 9.29 -14.05 -2.15
CA CYS A 109 8.39 -14.23 -1.01
C CYS A 109 8.64 -15.57 -0.30
N ARG A 110 8.82 -16.65 -1.06
CA ARG A 110 9.10 -17.99 -0.52
C ARG A 110 10.44 -18.04 0.18
N ALA A 111 11.48 -17.46 -0.43
CA ALA A 111 12.81 -17.36 0.15
C ALA A 111 12.81 -16.53 1.43
N GLY A 112 12.16 -15.36 1.42
CA GLY A 112 12.04 -14.49 2.60
C GLY A 112 11.29 -15.14 3.74
N LYS A 113 10.17 -15.81 3.47
CA LYS A 113 9.45 -16.59 4.50
C LYS A 113 10.29 -17.74 5.05
N HIS A 114 11.06 -18.43 4.20
CA HIS A 114 11.94 -19.51 4.65
C HIS A 114 13.09 -19.00 5.51
N MET A 115 13.72 -17.89 5.11
CA MET A 115 14.79 -17.24 5.86
C MET A 115 14.29 -16.70 7.21
N THR A 116 13.10 -16.10 7.24
CA THR A 116 12.47 -15.64 8.48
C THR A 116 12.20 -16.80 9.43
N ALA A 117 11.73 -17.94 8.91
CA ALA A 117 11.49 -19.15 9.70
C ALA A 117 12.78 -19.72 10.29
N LEU A 118 13.90 -19.65 9.55
CA LEU A 118 15.22 -20.06 10.04
C LEU A 118 15.75 -19.12 11.15
N LEU A 119 15.49 -17.82 11.02
CA LEU A 119 15.88 -16.81 12.00
C LEU A 119 14.99 -16.80 13.26
N GLY A 120 13.83 -17.45 13.23
CA GLY A 120 12.91 -17.54 14.36
C GLY A 120 12.25 -16.20 14.76
N VAL A 121 12.31 -15.18 13.89
CA VAL A 121 11.80 -13.83 14.19
C VAL A 121 10.31 -13.75 13.85
N GLN A 122 9.48 -13.64 14.87
CA GLN A 122 8.04 -13.48 14.73
C GLN A 122 7.70 -12.11 14.10
N GLY A 123 6.91 -12.11 13.02
CA GLY A 123 6.57 -10.90 12.24
C GLY A 123 7.70 -10.36 11.36
N GLY A 124 8.84 -11.07 11.26
CA GLY A 124 9.98 -10.65 10.44
C GLY A 124 9.82 -10.89 8.94
N SER A 125 8.72 -11.49 8.48
CA SER A 125 8.53 -11.94 7.10
C SER A 125 8.57 -10.78 6.12
N LEU A 126 7.79 -9.73 6.37
CA LEU A 126 7.72 -8.57 5.48
C LEU A 126 9.05 -7.82 5.42
N PRO A 127 9.69 -7.45 6.55
CA PRO A 127 11.02 -6.84 6.52
C PRO A 127 12.08 -7.70 5.81
N CYS A 128 12.10 -9.02 6.03
CA CYS A 128 13.05 -9.91 5.36
C CYS A 128 12.82 -9.98 3.85
N ILE A 129 11.56 -10.09 3.42
CA ILE A 129 11.21 -10.09 1.98
C ILE A 129 11.68 -8.78 1.34
N THR A 130 11.40 -7.64 1.98
CA THR A 130 11.85 -6.33 1.49
C THR A 130 13.38 -6.25 1.42
N ALA A 131 14.09 -6.73 2.45
CA ALA A 131 15.55 -6.73 2.46
C ALA A 131 16.15 -7.58 1.33
N ILE A 132 15.59 -8.77 1.08
CA ILE A 132 16.02 -9.62 -0.06
C ILE A 132 15.72 -8.92 -1.39
N ALA A 133 14.52 -8.34 -1.55
CA ALA A 133 14.15 -7.65 -2.78
C ALA A 133 15.10 -6.48 -3.08
N VAL A 134 15.40 -5.65 -2.07
CA VAL A 134 16.35 -4.55 -2.18
C VAL A 134 17.75 -5.07 -2.48
N ALA A 135 18.23 -6.09 -1.78
CA ALA A 135 19.54 -6.68 -2.03
C ALA A 135 19.67 -7.21 -3.46
N LEU A 136 18.66 -7.90 -4.00
CA LEU A 136 18.64 -8.38 -5.38
C LEU A 136 18.62 -7.21 -6.38
N ALA A 137 17.83 -6.18 -6.11
CA ALA A 137 17.79 -4.97 -6.95
C ALA A 137 19.13 -4.22 -6.96
N THR A 138 19.84 -4.18 -5.82
CA THR A 138 21.15 -3.53 -5.70
C THR A 138 22.28 -4.36 -6.32
N LEU A 139 22.28 -5.68 -6.13
CA LEU A 139 23.37 -6.56 -6.61
C LEU A 139 23.24 -6.91 -8.09
N PHE A 140 22.02 -6.94 -8.65
CA PHE A 140 21.77 -7.33 -10.05
C PHE A 140 20.87 -6.33 -10.79
N PRO A 141 21.23 -5.03 -10.86
CA PRO A 141 20.37 -4.00 -11.43
C PRO A 141 20.07 -4.21 -12.92
N SER A 142 21.01 -4.80 -13.68
CA SER A 142 20.84 -5.06 -15.12
C SER A 142 19.83 -6.17 -15.44
N HIS A 143 19.64 -7.13 -14.53
CA HIS A 143 18.68 -8.21 -14.69
C HIS A 143 17.30 -7.79 -14.17
N VAL A 144 17.24 -7.20 -12.98
CA VAL A 144 15.99 -6.72 -12.37
C VAL A 144 15.41 -5.54 -13.15
N GLY A 145 16.25 -4.67 -13.71
CA GLY A 145 15.81 -3.54 -14.53
C GLY A 145 15.04 -3.93 -15.79
N LYS A 146 15.30 -5.12 -16.36
CA LYS A 146 14.52 -5.65 -17.50
C LYS A 146 13.09 -6.00 -17.12
N LEU A 147 12.85 -6.32 -15.85
CA LEU A 147 11.50 -6.62 -15.33
C LEU A 147 10.76 -5.36 -14.85
N ALA A 148 11.40 -4.19 -14.83
CA ALA A 148 10.81 -2.97 -14.29
C ALA A 148 9.53 -2.53 -15.04
N PRO A 149 9.46 -2.53 -16.38
CA PRO A 149 8.24 -2.12 -17.10
C PRO A 149 7.06 -3.05 -16.82
N ALA A 150 7.29 -4.37 -16.78
CA ALA A 150 6.26 -5.35 -16.42
C ALA A 150 5.84 -5.23 -14.94
N GLY A 151 6.80 -4.96 -14.05
CA GLY A 151 6.56 -4.74 -12.63
C GLY A 151 5.72 -3.49 -12.36
N GLU A 152 5.95 -2.41 -13.08
CA GLU A 152 5.19 -1.16 -12.97
C GLU A 152 3.73 -1.34 -13.37
N ALA A 153 3.47 -1.99 -14.51
CA ALA A 153 2.11 -2.31 -14.94
C ALA A 153 1.37 -3.18 -13.91
N MET A 154 2.04 -4.21 -13.37
CA MET A 154 1.46 -5.06 -12.33
C MET A 154 1.23 -4.30 -11.02
N ALA A 155 2.11 -3.37 -10.65
CA ALA A 155 1.97 -2.55 -9.45
C ALA A 155 0.72 -1.67 -9.53
N VAL A 156 0.46 -1.04 -10.68
CA VAL A 156 -0.75 -0.23 -10.89
C VAL A 156 -2.02 -1.09 -10.74
N ILE A 157 -2.06 -2.27 -11.39
CA ILE A 157 -3.21 -3.19 -11.29
C ILE A 157 -3.44 -3.62 -9.84
N LEU A 158 -2.39 -4.05 -9.14
CA LEU A 158 -2.49 -4.50 -7.75
C LEU A 158 -2.87 -3.36 -6.81
N MET A 159 -2.43 -2.13 -7.08
CA MET A 159 -2.82 -0.94 -6.31
C MET A 159 -4.31 -0.66 -6.45
N GLN A 160 -4.87 -0.77 -7.66
CA GLN A 160 -6.31 -0.62 -7.89
C GLN A 160 -7.11 -1.71 -7.18
N VAL A 161 -6.67 -2.97 -7.26
CA VAL A 161 -7.29 -4.09 -6.52
C VAL A 161 -7.23 -3.84 -5.01
N PHE A 162 -6.09 -3.39 -4.49
CA PHE A 162 -5.93 -3.05 -3.08
C PHE A 162 -6.94 -2.00 -2.64
N PHE A 163 -7.06 -0.88 -3.38
CA PHE A 163 -8.03 0.16 -3.06
C PHE A 163 -9.47 -0.31 -3.21
N ALA A 164 -9.79 -1.12 -4.23
CA ALA A 164 -11.12 -1.69 -4.41
C ALA A 164 -11.50 -2.60 -3.23
N VAL A 165 -10.60 -3.46 -2.78
CA VAL A 165 -10.82 -4.35 -1.63
C VAL A 165 -10.97 -3.54 -0.35
N VAL A 166 -10.11 -2.55 -0.10
CA VAL A 166 -10.23 -1.64 1.04
C VAL A 166 -11.58 -0.91 1.02
N GLY A 167 -11.98 -0.39 -0.14
CA GLY A 167 -13.26 0.31 -0.32
C GLY A 167 -14.46 -0.60 -0.09
N ALA A 168 -14.43 -1.82 -0.60
CA ALA A 168 -15.49 -2.81 -0.41
C ALA A 168 -15.60 -3.28 1.06
N ASN A 169 -14.50 -3.31 1.81
CA ASN A 169 -14.52 -3.56 3.25
C ASN A 169 -15.08 -2.38 4.07
N GLY A 170 -15.21 -1.19 3.47
CA GLY A 170 -15.88 -0.04 4.06
C GLY A 170 -17.41 -0.16 3.95
N SER A 171 -18.07 -0.55 5.04
CA SER A 171 -19.55 -0.55 5.09
C SER A 171 -20.10 0.87 5.26
N ILE A 172 -20.32 1.57 4.13
CA ILE A 172 -21.03 2.87 4.11
C ILE A 172 -22.44 2.72 4.70
N ARG A 173 -23.07 1.55 4.50
CA ARG A 173 -24.41 1.22 5.00
C ARG A 173 -24.48 1.26 6.52
N ASP A 174 -23.45 0.80 7.23
CA ASP A 174 -23.43 0.84 8.70
C ASP A 174 -23.20 2.27 9.23
N VAL A 175 -22.52 3.13 8.47
CA VAL A 175 -22.32 4.55 8.85
C VAL A 175 -23.61 5.36 8.67
N ILE A 176 -24.38 5.09 7.61
CA ILE A 176 -25.62 5.83 7.30
C ILE A 176 -26.78 5.36 8.19
N TRP A 177 -26.92 4.06 8.46
CA TRP A 177 -28.12 3.54 9.14
C TRP A 177 -28.03 3.59 10.67
N LYS A 178 -26.84 3.58 11.27
CA LYS A 178 -26.65 3.56 12.73
C LYS A 178 -26.73 4.94 13.40
N ARG A 179 -27.03 6.00 12.64
CA ARG A 179 -27.16 7.39 13.12
C ARG A 179 -28.62 7.89 13.12
N ILE A 180 -29.58 7.05 12.74
CA ILE A 180 -31.01 7.38 12.58
C ILE A 180 -31.93 6.63 13.58
N LEU A 181 -31.36 5.78 14.46
CA LEU A 181 -32.01 5.18 15.63
C LEU A 181 -31.24 5.56 16.89
#